data_AF-A0A088E1M0-F1
#
_entry.id   AF-A0A088E1M0-F1
#
_cell.length_a   1.000
_cell.length_b   1.000
_cell.length_c   1.000
_cell.angle_alpha   90.00
_cell.angle_beta   90.00
_cell.angle_gamma   90.00
#
_symmetry.space_group_name_H-M   'P 1'
#
loop_
_entity.id
_entity.type
_entity.pdbx_description
1 polymer ?
#
loop_
_entity_poly.entity_id
_entity_poly.type
_entity_poly.pdbx_seq_one_letter_code
_entity_poly.pdbx_strand_id
1 'polypeptide(L)'
;MLISGVDDGYFPLRYKGQRGKAPLVVTLFDGMRLKDLRIGLITVDGRDARDVFSQINWGVITMYDGITFGGFNYIIPERNFIVVYGNKPNLEEVEKALRAHFQDDRGREIMGVLERLTRIETRWGPLYLYTDLDLADARRIVEGYQVISKYPEPIRYAHVIGRAVGMWREKS
;
A
#
# COMPACT_ATOMS: atom_id res chain seq x y z
N MET A 1 -20.29 -3.92 2.41
CA MET A 1 -19.05 -4.03 3.23
C MET A 1 -18.16 -2.86 2.85
N LEU A 2 -17.61 -2.15 3.83
CA LEU A 2 -16.74 -1.00 3.57
C LEU A 2 -15.30 -1.46 3.39
N ILE A 3 -14.74 -1.25 2.20
CA ILE A 3 -13.36 -1.62 1.85
C ILE A 3 -12.53 -0.36 1.70
N SER A 4 -11.42 -0.29 2.42
CA SER A 4 -10.40 0.73 2.18
C SER A 4 -9.39 0.27 1.14
N GLY A 5 -8.93 1.17 0.28
CA GLY A 5 -7.75 0.99 -0.57
C GLY A 5 -6.68 2.00 -0.22
N VAL A 6 -5.43 1.56 -0.07
CA VAL A 6 -4.33 2.38 0.40
C VAL A 6 -3.18 2.33 -0.58
N ASP A 7 -2.71 3.51 -0.98
CA ASP A 7 -1.49 3.68 -1.74
C ASP A 7 -0.84 5.02 -1.40
N ASP A 8 0.45 5.18 -1.69
CA ASP A 8 1.13 6.47 -1.64
C ASP A 8 0.96 7.22 -2.97
N GLY A 9 1.62 8.37 -3.07
CA GLY A 9 1.65 9.11 -4.31
C GLY A 9 3.03 9.59 -4.67
N TYR A 10 3.11 10.20 -5.84
CA TYR A 10 4.37 10.65 -6.42
C TYR A 10 5.13 11.58 -5.46
N PHE A 11 6.43 11.36 -5.36
CA PHE A 11 7.38 12.27 -4.73
C PHE A 11 8.67 12.34 -5.55
N PRO A 12 9.34 13.51 -5.62
CA PRO A 12 10.62 13.64 -6.32
C PRO A 12 11.77 13.02 -5.52
N LEU A 13 12.81 12.55 -6.22
CA LEU A 13 13.98 11.91 -5.59
C LEU A 13 14.67 12.78 -4.51
N ARG A 14 14.60 14.12 -4.65
CA ARG A 14 15.15 15.06 -3.65
C ARG A 14 14.51 14.94 -2.26
N TYR A 15 13.34 14.30 -2.15
CA TYR A 15 12.67 14.06 -0.87
C TYR A 15 13.22 12.82 -0.12
N LYS A 16 13.97 11.95 -0.79
CA LYS A 16 14.57 10.76 -0.16
C LYS A 16 15.48 11.11 1.00
N GLY A 17 15.52 10.24 2.01
CA GLY A 17 16.22 10.49 3.26
C GLY A 17 15.55 11.58 4.10
N GLN A 18 14.21 11.51 4.22
CA GLN A 18 13.40 12.36 5.10
C GLN A 18 13.42 13.87 4.75
N ARG A 19 13.67 14.20 3.49
CA ARG A 19 13.77 15.59 2.99
C ARG A 19 12.47 16.14 2.40
N GLY A 20 11.38 15.37 2.47
CA GLY A 20 10.07 15.82 2.04
C GLY A 20 8.97 14.86 2.41
N LYS A 21 7.75 15.18 1.99
CA LYS A 21 6.55 14.40 2.29
C LYS A 21 5.89 13.90 1.01
N ALA A 22 5.39 12.67 1.06
CA ALA A 22 4.54 12.08 0.04
C ALA A 22 3.08 12.04 0.54
N PRO A 23 2.09 12.12 -0.35
CA PRO A 23 0.72 11.87 0.04
C PRO A 23 0.54 10.37 0.33
N LEU A 24 -0.20 10.06 1.39
CA LEU A 24 -0.76 8.74 1.68
C LEU A 24 -2.26 8.83 1.46
N VAL A 25 -2.79 8.00 0.55
CA VAL A 25 -4.18 8.08 0.11
C VAL A 25 -4.94 6.87 0.59
N VAL A 26 -6.08 7.11 1.24
CA VAL A 26 -7.04 6.07 1.62
C VAL A 26 -8.36 6.34 0.91
N THR A 27 -8.77 5.42 0.05
CA THR A 27 -10.09 5.42 -0.59
C THR A 27 -11.04 4.54 0.22
N LEU A 28 -12.33 4.90 0.28
CA LEU A 28 -13.37 4.07 0.89
C LEU A 28 -14.39 3.64 -0.16
N PHE A 29 -14.62 2.35 -0.27
CA PHE A 29 -15.58 1.74 -1.19
C PHE A 29 -16.71 1.02 -0.46
N ASP A 30 -17.90 1.07 -1.05
CA ASP A 30 -19.07 0.26 -0.68
C ASP A 30 -19.58 -0.41 -1.96
N GLY A 31 -19.27 -1.70 -2.11
CA GLY A 31 -19.28 -2.33 -3.43
C GLY A 31 -18.37 -1.57 -4.40
N MET A 32 -18.78 -1.38 -5.65
CA MET A 32 -17.97 -0.68 -6.67
C MET A 32 -18.06 0.85 -6.61
N ARG A 33 -18.73 1.41 -5.61
CA ARG A 33 -18.89 2.85 -5.45
C ARG A 33 -17.83 3.41 -4.51
N LEU A 34 -17.03 4.36 -5.00
CA LEU A 34 -16.23 5.24 -4.16
C LEU A 34 -17.17 6.09 -3.29
N LYS A 35 -17.09 5.94 -1.97
CA LYS A 35 -17.92 6.65 -1.00
C LYS A 35 -17.22 7.89 -0.46
N ASP A 36 -15.93 7.78 -0.18
CA ASP A 36 -15.15 8.81 0.48
C ASP A 36 -13.64 8.61 0.20
N LEU A 37 -12.84 9.63 0.50
CA LEU A 37 -11.41 9.71 0.28
C LEU A 37 -10.77 10.59 1.35
N ARG A 38 -9.69 10.12 1.98
CA ARG A 38 -8.82 10.98 2.80
C ARG A 38 -7.37 10.85 2.38
N ILE A 39 -6.66 11.96 2.55
CA ILE A 39 -5.26 12.08 2.19
C ILE A 39 -4.51 12.59 3.41
N GLY A 40 -3.50 11.83 3.83
CA GLY A 40 -2.51 12.25 4.81
C GLY A 40 -1.18 12.57 4.14
N LEU A 41 -0.24 13.13 4.89
CA LEU A 41 1.11 13.39 4.43
C LEU A 41 2.11 12.66 5.30
N ILE A 42 2.88 11.78 4.68
CA ILE A 42 3.89 10.96 5.35
C ILE A 42 5.29 11.42 4.93
N THR A 43 6.25 11.29 5.82
CA THR A 43 7.64 11.64 5.57
C THR A 43 8.29 10.56 4.71
N VAL A 44 8.91 10.95 3.60
CA VAL A 44 9.58 10.01 2.68
C VAL A 44 10.74 9.32 3.41
N ASP A 45 10.80 8.00 3.37
CA ASP A 45 11.73 7.16 4.15
C ASP A 45 11.62 7.34 5.69
N GLY A 46 10.55 7.96 6.17
CA GLY A 46 10.26 8.22 7.59
C GLY A 46 9.70 7.01 8.36
N ARG A 47 9.01 7.31 9.46
CA ARG A 47 8.36 6.33 10.37
C ARG A 47 6.92 6.71 10.76
N ASP A 48 6.40 7.79 10.18
CA ASP A 48 5.09 8.36 10.52
C ASP A 48 3.91 7.75 9.72
N ALA A 49 4.16 6.80 8.79
CA ALA A 49 3.08 6.28 7.94
C ALA A 49 1.99 5.56 8.74
N ARG A 50 2.35 4.77 9.76
CA ARG A 50 1.39 4.07 10.62
C ARG A 50 0.47 5.04 11.37
N ASP A 51 1.06 6.08 11.95
CA ASP A 51 0.33 7.08 12.74
C ASP A 51 -0.62 7.87 11.86
N VAL A 52 -0.13 8.37 10.73
CA VAL A 52 -0.96 9.10 9.74
C VAL A 52 -2.08 8.21 9.23
N PHE A 53 -1.77 6.96 8.85
CA PHE A 53 -2.76 5.99 8.39
C PHE A 53 -3.88 5.76 9.42
N SER A 54 -3.55 5.62 10.70
CA SER A 54 -4.53 5.40 11.76
C SER A 54 -5.57 6.53 11.89
N GLN A 55 -5.20 7.75 11.51
CA GLN A 55 -6.09 8.92 11.54
C GLN A 55 -6.99 9.01 10.31
N ILE A 56 -6.60 8.37 9.20
CA ILE A 56 -7.25 8.49 7.90
C ILE A 56 -7.80 7.16 7.37
N ASN A 57 -7.82 6.08 8.16
CA ASN A 57 -8.47 4.84 7.76
C ASN A 57 -9.72 4.58 8.61
N TRP A 58 -10.81 4.21 7.95
CA TRP A 58 -12.08 3.87 8.61
C TRP A 58 -12.87 2.78 7.87
N GLY A 59 -12.20 1.99 7.02
CA GLY A 59 -12.78 0.81 6.38
C GLY A 59 -12.84 -0.39 7.34
N VAL A 60 -13.68 -1.38 6.99
CA VAL A 60 -13.79 -2.63 7.75
C VAL A 60 -12.67 -3.59 7.38
N ILE A 61 -12.37 -3.69 6.08
CA ILE A 61 -11.20 -4.40 5.54
C ILE A 61 -10.37 -3.42 4.74
N THR A 62 -9.05 -3.51 4.84
CA THR A 62 -8.12 -2.62 4.12
C THR A 62 -7.26 -3.39 3.12
N MET A 63 -7.29 -2.96 1.87
CA MET A 63 -6.38 -3.40 0.82
C MET A 63 -5.20 -2.42 0.70
N TYR A 64 -3.97 -2.93 0.73
CA TYR A 64 -2.75 -2.13 0.65
C TYR A 64 -1.96 -2.44 -0.62
N ASP A 65 -1.46 -1.42 -1.33
CA ASP A 65 -0.49 -1.59 -2.43
C ASP A 65 0.92 -1.86 -1.88
N GLY A 66 1.11 -3.07 -1.36
CA GLY A 66 2.29 -3.40 -0.56
C GLY A 66 2.26 -2.81 0.86
N ILE A 67 3.39 -2.89 1.57
CA ILE A 67 3.51 -2.40 2.96
C ILE A 67 4.36 -1.15 3.12
N THR A 68 4.97 -0.67 2.04
CA THR A 68 5.88 0.47 2.04
C THR A 68 5.25 1.64 1.30
N PHE A 69 5.29 2.83 1.88
CA PHE A 69 4.67 4.06 1.40
C PHE A 69 5.69 5.19 1.50
N GLY A 70 5.83 6.04 0.50
CA GLY A 70 6.80 7.13 0.50
C GLY A 70 8.24 6.61 0.58
N GLY A 71 8.60 5.59 -0.19
CA GLY A 71 9.91 4.91 -0.06
C GLY A 71 9.85 3.83 1.02
N PHE A 72 10.76 3.84 1.99
CA PHE A 72 10.84 2.83 3.06
C PHE A 72 10.15 3.22 4.37
N ASN A 73 9.21 4.18 4.34
CA ASN A 73 8.24 4.33 5.43
C ASN A 73 7.17 3.25 5.25
N TYR A 74 6.64 2.68 6.31
CA TYR A 74 5.93 1.41 6.19
C TYR A 74 4.78 1.27 7.19
N ILE A 75 3.83 0.40 6.83
CA ILE A 75 2.67 0.05 7.63
C ILE A 75 2.61 -1.47 7.68
N ILE A 76 2.80 -2.04 8.88
CA ILE A 76 2.50 -3.46 9.11
C ILE A 76 1.04 -3.56 9.56
N PRO A 77 0.16 -4.16 8.74
CA PRO A 77 -1.24 -4.28 9.11
C PRO A 77 -1.43 -5.38 10.16
N GLU A 78 -2.41 -5.17 11.04
CA GLU A 78 -2.64 -6.05 12.20
C GLU A 78 -3.93 -6.88 12.08
N ARG A 79 -4.99 -6.30 11.51
CA ARG A 79 -6.32 -6.91 11.45
C ARG A 79 -7.07 -6.53 10.18
N ASN A 80 -7.87 -7.45 9.67
CA ASN A 80 -8.77 -7.29 8.52
C ASN A 80 -8.07 -6.64 7.33
N PHE A 81 -6.99 -7.24 6.85
CA PHE A 81 -6.16 -6.65 5.81
C PHE A 81 -5.87 -7.59 4.66
N ILE A 82 -5.61 -7.01 3.49
CA ILE A 82 -5.10 -7.71 2.33
C ILE A 82 -3.99 -6.84 1.72
N VAL A 83 -2.74 -7.25 1.87
CA VAL A 83 -1.62 -6.63 1.16
C VAL A 83 -1.52 -7.28 -0.22
N VAL A 84 -1.51 -6.46 -1.27
CA VAL A 84 -1.50 -6.92 -2.67
C VAL A 84 -0.20 -6.50 -3.34
N TYR A 85 0.50 -7.46 -3.94
CA TYR A 85 1.61 -7.21 -4.86
C TYR A 85 1.28 -7.77 -6.25
N GLY A 86 1.36 -6.93 -7.28
CA GLY A 86 1.11 -7.34 -8.67
C GLY A 86 2.19 -8.23 -9.28
N ASN A 87 3.40 -8.24 -8.70
CA ASN A 87 4.54 -9.08 -9.06
C ASN A 87 5.26 -9.54 -7.80
N LYS A 88 5.99 -10.65 -7.87
CA LYS A 88 6.81 -11.12 -6.74
C LYS A 88 7.92 -10.09 -6.46
N PRO A 89 8.01 -9.53 -5.23
CA PRO A 89 9.13 -8.67 -4.87
C PRO A 89 10.46 -9.40 -4.96
N ASN A 90 11.52 -8.71 -5.43
CA ASN A 90 12.88 -9.24 -5.36
C ASN A 90 13.42 -9.03 -3.94
N LEU A 91 13.34 -10.08 -3.12
CA LEU A 91 13.73 -10.04 -1.72
C LEU A 91 15.20 -9.62 -1.51
N GLU A 92 16.10 -10.07 -2.38
CA GLU A 92 17.53 -9.75 -2.27
C GLU A 92 17.80 -8.25 -2.49
N GLU A 93 17.19 -7.66 -3.52
CA GLU A 93 17.32 -6.23 -3.81
C GLU A 93 16.68 -5.37 -2.72
N VAL A 94 15.52 -5.78 -2.20
CA VAL A 94 14.85 -5.09 -1.09
C VAL A 94 15.71 -5.14 0.16
N GLU A 95 16.21 -6.32 0.54
CA GLU A 95 17.05 -6.50 1.73
C GLU A 95 18.38 -5.73 1.61
N LYS A 96 18.99 -5.71 0.42
CA LYS A 96 20.19 -4.93 0.14
C LYS A 96 19.94 -3.43 0.31
N ALA A 97 18.86 -2.90 -0.24
CA ALA A 97 18.51 -1.49 -0.10
C ALA A 97 18.21 -1.13 1.37
N LEU A 98 17.49 -1.98 2.09
CA LEU A 98 17.21 -1.82 3.52
C LEU A 98 18.49 -1.74 4.34
N ARG A 99 19.41 -2.70 4.17
CA ARG A 99 20.71 -2.72 4.87
C ARG A 99 21.61 -1.54 4.53
N ALA A 100 21.57 -1.06 3.29
CA ALA A 100 22.40 0.04 2.84
C ALA A 100 21.96 1.41 3.38
N HIS A 101 20.65 1.60 3.57
CA HIS A 101 20.08 2.91 3.88
C HIS A 101 19.48 3.04 5.28
N PHE A 102 19.23 1.93 5.97
CA PHE A 102 18.57 1.91 7.28
C PHE A 102 19.28 0.93 8.24
N GLN A 103 19.44 1.37 9.49
CA GLN A 103 20.02 0.56 10.57
C GLN A 103 19.00 0.22 11.67
N ASP A 104 17.72 0.55 11.43
CA ASP A 104 16.62 0.29 12.37
C ASP A 104 15.93 -1.06 12.09
N ASP A 105 14.89 -1.35 12.86
CA ASP A 105 14.11 -2.59 12.79
C ASP A 105 13.26 -2.74 11.53
N ARG A 106 13.09 -1.70 10.70
CA ARG A 106 12.20 -1.74 9.53
C ARG A 106 12.57 -2.84 8.56
N GLY A 107 13.86 -3.14 8.45
CA GLY A 107 14.34 -4.20 7.57
C GLY A 107 13.76 -5.55 7.96
N ARG A 108 13.75 -5.86 9.26
CA ARG A 108 13.19 -7.10 9.81
C ARG A 108 11.68 -7.18 9.59
N GLU A 109 10.98 -6.08 9.85
CA GLU A 109 9.52 -6.04 9.77
C GLU A 109 9.02 -6.14 8.33
N ILE A 110 9.64 -5.40 7.40
CA ILE A 110 9.30 -5.44 5.98
C ILE A 110 9.60 -6.84 5.42
N MET A 111 10.80 -7.38 5.64
CA MET A 111 11.17 -8.70 5.13
C MET A 111 10.28 -9.80 5.69
N GLY A 112 9.92 -9.73 6.98
CA GLY A 112 9.02 -10.70 7.61
C GLY A 112 7.64 -10.77 6.95
N VAL A 113 7.15 -9.67 6.35
CA VAL A 113 5.92 -9.70 5.54
C VAL A 113 6.18 -10.25 4.14
N LEU A 114 7.22 -9.76 3.46
CA LEU A 114 7.48 -10.13 2.06
C LEU A 114 7.78 -11.63 1.88
N GLU A 115 8.41 -12.26 2.88
CA GLU A 115 8.68 -13.71 2.90
C GLU A 115 7.42 -14.57 3.04
N ARG A 116 6.34 -14.02 3.58
CA ARG A 116 5.06 -14.72 3.81
C ARG A 116 4.04 -14.50 2.69
N LEU A 117 4.43 -13.87 1.60
CA LEU A 117 3.56 -13.64 0.46
C LEU A 117 3.14 -14.97 -0.19
N THR A 118 1.83 -15.16 -0.31
CA THR A 118 1.22 -16.33 -0.95
C THR A 118 0.76 -15.96 -2.36
N ARG A 119 1.20 -16.74 -3.35
CA ARG A 119 0.79 -16.55 -4.75
C ARG A 119 -0.64 -17.04 -4.95
N ILE A 120 -1.46 -16.23 -5.61
CA ILE A 120 -2.79 -16.60 -6.08
C ILE A 120 -2.91 -16.35 -7.58
N GLU A 121 -3.84 -17.05 -8.21
CA GLU A 121 -4.23 -16.79 -9.60
C GLU A 121 -5.52 -15.99 -9.63
N THR A 122 -5.57 -14.97 -10.48
CA THR A 122 -6.79 -14.21 -10.77
C THR A 122 -7.03 -14.17 -12.27
N ARG A 123 -8.23 -13.73 -12.69
CA ARG A 123 -8.53 -13.53 -14.11
C ARG A 123 -7.59 -12.53 -14.82
N TRP A 124 -6.94 -11.64 -14.07
CA TRP A 124 -6.00 -10.64 -14.59
C TRP A 124 -4.54 -11.10 -14.51
N GLY A 125 -4.30 -12.35 -14.10
CA GLY A 125 -2.98 -12.94 -13.88
C GLY A 125 -2.62 -13.08 -12.40
N PRO A 126 -1.37 -13.48 -12.10
CA PRO A 126 -0.98 -13.79 -10.73
C PRO A 126 -0.87 -12.54 -9.86
N LEU A 127 -1.24 -12.70 -8.59
CA LEU A 127 -0.99 -11.75 -7.50
C LEU A 127 -0.27 -12.46 -6.36
N TYR A 128 0.37 -11.68 -5.50
CA TYR A 128 1.02 -12.15 -4.27
C TYR A 128 0.38 -11.43 -3.09
N LEU A 129 -0.22 -12.20 -2.18
CA LEU A 129 -0.99 -11.68 -1.07
C LEU A 129 -0.34 -11.97 0.28
N TYR A 130 -0.46 -11.02 1.21
CA TYR A 130 -0.28 -11.26 2.63
C TYR A 130 -1.52 -10.75 3.36
N THR A 131 -2.16 -11.59 4.16
CA THR A 131 -3.48 -11.32 4.75
C THR A 131 -3.65 -12.09 6.06
N ASP A 132 -4.45 -11.57 6.98
CA ASP A 132 -4.94 -12.28 8.17
C ASP A 132 -6.29 -12.99 7.93
N LEU A 133 -6.87 -12.84 6.73
CA LEU A 133 -8.10 -13.51 6.33
C LEU A 133 -7.81 -14.91 5.78
N ASP A 134 -8.86 -15.73 5.69
CA ASP A 134 -8.78 -16.95 4.88
C ASP A 134 -8.40 -16.60 3.43
N LEU A 135 -7.48 -17.38 2.85
CA LEU A 135 -6.93 -17.07 1.53
C LEU A 135 -7.99 -17.11 0.42
N ALA A 136 -8.99 -18.01 0.53
CA ALA A 136 -10.07 -18.08 -0.44
C ALA A 136 -11.01 -16.88 -0.32
N ASP A 137 -11.25 -16.40 0.90
CA ASP A 137 -12.01 -15.18 1.15
C ASP A 137 -11.27 -13.93 0.64
N ALA A 138 -9.99 -13.78 0.97
CA ALA A 138 -9.16 -12.68 0.48
C ALA A 138 -9.12 -12.64 -1.05
N ARG A 139 -8.95 -13.80 -1.70
CA ARG A 139 -9.00 -13.93 -3.16
C ARG A 139 -10.34 -13.44 -3.71
N ARG A 140 -11.46 -13.92 -3.15
CA ARG A 140 -12.81 -13.55 -3.62
C ARG A 140 -13.06 -12.06 -3.49
N ILE A 141 -12.63 -11.45 -2.38
CA ILE A 141 -12.74 -10.00 -2.17
C ILE A 141 -11.90 -9.26 -3.21
N VAL A 142 -10.62 -9.62 -3.40
CA VAL A 142 -9.77 -8.97 -4.41
C VAL A 142 -10.35 -9.08 -5.82
N GLU A 143 -10.73 -10.29 -6.25
CA GLU A 143 -11.31 -10.53 -7.58
C GLU A 143 -12.61 -9.77 -7.81
N GLY A 144 -13.45 -9.65 -6.77
CA GLY A 144 -14.69 -8.88 -6.80
C GLY A 144 -14.49 -7.38 -7.02
N TYR A 145 -13.31 -6.85 -6.64
CA TYR A 145 -12.93 -5.46 -6.85
C TYR A 145 -12.02 -5.23 -8.05
N GLN A 146 -11.58 -6.25 -8.78
CA GLN A 146 -10.83 -6.07 -10.04
C GLN A 146 -11.80 -5.78 -11.18
N VAL A 147 -11.64 -4.70 -11.94
CA VAL A 147 -12.53 -4.41 -13.10
C VAL A 147 -11.78 -4.46 -14.43
N ILE A 148 -10.69 -3.72 -14.55
CA ILE A 148 -9.94 -3.57 -15.81
C ILE A 148 -8.46 -3.93 -15.68
N SER A 149 -8.01 -4.31 -14.47
CA SER A 149 -6.59 -4.53 -14.19
C SER A 149 -6.39 -5.56 -13.08
N LYS A 150 -5.11 -5.95 -12.88
CA LYS A 150 -4.67 -6.78 -11.76
C LYS A 150 -4.95 -6.17 -10.40
N TYR A 151 -4.89 -4.85 -10.27
CA TYR A 151 -5.08 -4.19 -8.99
C TYR A 151 -6.58 -3.97 -8.75
N PRO A 152 -7.08 -4.28 -7.54
CA PRO A 152 -8.47 -4.00 -7.19
C PRO A 152 -8.70 -2.48 -7.21
N GLU A 153 -9.91 -2.07 -7.61
CA GLU A 153 -10.24 -0.65 -7.80
C GLU A 153 -9.96 0.24 -6.57
N PRO A 154 -10.13 -0.19 -5.31
CA PRO A 154 -9.75 0.62 -4.15
C PRO A 154 -8.28 1.05 -4.16
N ILE A 155 -7.36 0.13 -4.48
CA ILE A 155 -5.93 0.43 -4.62
C ILE A 155 -5.71 1.31 -5.86
N ARG A 156 -6.30 0.92 -7.00
CA ARG A 156 -6.09 1.66 -8.26
C ARG A 156 -6.53 3.12 -8.17
N TYR A 157 -7.62 3.41 -7.48
CA TYR A 157 -8.08 4.78 -7.24
C TYR A 157 -7.13 5.53 -6.30
N ALA A 158 -6.67 4.89 -5.22
CA ALA A 158 -5.68 5.49 -4.32
C ALA A 158 -4.40 5.87 -5.08
N HIS A 159 -3.91 4.98 -5.94
CA HIS A 159 -2.74 5.21 -6.80
C HIS A 159 -2.88 6.43 -7.71
N VAL A 160 -3.97 6.49 -8.48
CA VAL A 160 -4.21 7.58 -9.45
C VAL A 160 -4.33 8.92 -8.73
N ILE A 161 -5.06 8.95 -7.62
CA ILE A 161 -5.26 10.15 -6.81
C ILE A 161 -3.95 10.57 -6.15
N GLY A 162 -3.22 9.63 -5.54
CA GLY A 162 -1.93 9.87 -4.89
C GLY A 162 -0.92 10.45 -5.87
N ARG A 163 -0.81 9.85 -7.06
CA ARG A 163 0.05 10.36 -8.13
C ARG A 163 -0.33 11.78 -8.54
N ALA A 164 -1.61 12.08 -8.73
CA ALA A 164 -2.08 13.41 -9.11
C ALA A 164 -1.77 14.47 -8.02
N VAL A 165 -2.07 14.15 -6.76
CA VAL A 165 -1.81 15.03 -5.61
C VAL A 165 -0.32 15.28 -5.44
N GLY A 166 0.50 14.22 -5.51
CA GLY A 166 1.95 14.32 -5.38
C GLY A 166 2.57 15.22 -6.46
N MET A 167 2.15 15.05 -7.72
CA MET A 167 2.60 15.91 -8.82
C MET A 167 2.14 17.36 -8.70
N TRP A 168 0.91 17.59 -8.24
CA TRP A 168 0.42 18.96 -8.04
C TRP A 168 1.22 19.70 -6.97
N ARG A 169 1.53 19.02 -5.86
CA ARG A 169 2.34 19.59 -4.77
C ARG A 169 3.78 19.87 -5.15
N GLU A 170 4.32 19.14 -6.12
CA GLU A 170 5.68 19.35 -6.60
C GLU A 170 5.83 20.64 -7.42
N LYS A 171 4.73 21.07 -8.07
CA LYS A 171 4.66 22.26 -8.92
C LYS A 171 4.22 23.53 -8.19
N SER A 172 3.72 23.39 -6.97
CA SER A 172 3.19 24.49 -6.14
C SER A 172 4.26 25.00 -5.20
#